data_AF-A0A3D0VMK0-F1
#
_entry.id   AF-A0A3D0VMK0-F1
#
_cell.length_a   1.000
_cell.length_b   1.000
_cell.length_c   1.000
_cell.angle_alpha   90.00
_cell.angle_beta   90.00
_cell.angle_gamma   90.00
#
_symmetry.space_group_name_H-M   'P 1'
#
loop_
_entity.id
_entity.type
_entity.pdbx_description
1 polymer ?
#
loop_
_entity_poly.entity_id
_entity_poly.type
_entity_poly.pdbx_seq_one_letter_code
_entity_poly.pdbx_strand_id
1 'polypeptide(L)'
;MEYLIDLKIDDKCYNAIVHFVATFTTKDDGEAKLFIDELIAGFKRRGVIILLSSYYRIDNDLELRERSYEYYQFCKERATASIQVEQFVLDNPDQNKSLVENLTEKLFAGKNSTARIGKEYNIPVRVLDKKTRNPITGEFYYFTIEHLIPKG
;
A
#
# COMPACT_ATOMS: atom_id res chain seq x y z
N MET A 1 -5.00 17.63 -2.58
CA MET A 1 -6.12 16.76 -3.00
C MET A 1 -6.17 15.58 -2.05
N GLU A 2 -7.34 15.29 -1.50
CA GLU A 2 -7.56 14.20 -0.56
C GLU A 2 -8.29 13.04 -1.22
N TYR A 3 -7.79 11.83 -0.98
CA TYR A 3 -8.29 10.60 -1.57
C TYR A 3 -8.59 9.57 -0.48
N LEU A 4 -9.60 8.74 -0.73
CA LEU A 4 -9.81 7.49 0.00
C LEU A 4 -9.41 6.33 -0.90
N ILE A 5 -8.72 5.35 -0.32
CA ILE A 5 -8.42 4.06 -0.94
C ILE A 5 -9.11 2.94 -0.15
N ASP A 6 -9.80 2.07 -0.86
CA ASP A 6 -10.36 0.81 -0.37
C ASP A 6 -9.73 -0.35 -1.15
N LEU A 7 -8.98 -1.18 -0.44
CA LEU A 7 -8.22 -2.28 -1.00
C LEU A 7 -8.52 -3.57 -0.23
N LYS A 8 -8.81 -4.64 -0.98
CA LYS A 8 -8.92 -5.99 -0.43
C LYS A 8 -7.96 -6.91 -1.14
N ILE A 9 -7.19 -7.66 -0.37
CA ILE A 9 -6.22 -8.63 -0.88
C ILE A 9 -6.42 -10.00 -0.23
N ASP A 10 -6.06 -11.04 -0.97
CA ASP A 10 -5.96 -12.42 -0.53
C ASP A 10 -4.48 -12.79 -0.47
N ASP A 11 -4.01 -13.02 0.75
CA ASP A 11 -2.66 -13.44 1.05
C ASP A 11 -2.63 -14.96 1.24
N LYS A 12 -2.06 -15.63 0.25
CA LYS A 12 -1.94 -17.08 0.24
C LYS A 12 -0.97 -17.60 1.30
N CYS A 13 0.02 -16.82 1.70
CA CYS A 13 1.03 -17.25 2.66
C CYS A 13 0.42 -17.42 4.06
N TYR A 14 -0.49 -16.52 4.43
CA TYR A 14 -1.17 -16.54 5.73
C TYR A 14 -2.62 -17.07 5.66
N ASN A 15 -3.07 -17.51 4.48
CA ASN A 15 -4.46 -17.91 4.22
C ASN A 15 -5.45 -16.85 4.76
N ALA A 16 -5.16 -15.58 4.47
CA ALA A 16 -5.82 -14.44 5.08
C ALA A 16 -6.41 -13.51 4.00
N ILE A 17 -7.52 -12.87 4.36
CA ILE A 17 -8.09 -11.76 3.59
C ILE A 17 -7.84 -10.50 4.38
N VAL A 18 -7.26 -9.52 3.72
CA VAL A 18 -6.91 -8.25 4.33
C VAL A 18 -7.76 -7.18 3.69
N HIS A 19 -8.39 -6.38 4.53
CA HIS A 19 -9.14 -5.21 4.11
C HIS A 19 -8.48 -3.97 4.70
N PHE A 20 -8.10 -3.09 3.80
CA PHE A 20 -7.41 -1.85 4.05
C PHE A 20 -8.29 -0.71 3.55
N VAL A 21 -8.56 0.25 4.42
CA VAL A 21 -9.20 1.51 4.06
C VAL A 21 -8.38 2.63 4.67
N ALA A 22 -7.93 3.58 3.85
CA ALA A 22 -7.11 4.68 4.30
C ALA A 22 -7.39 5.94 3.50
N THR A 23 -7.03 7.09 4.06
CA THR A 23 -6.97 8.35 3.32
C THR A 23 -5.53 8.74 3.05
N PHE A 24 -5.30 9.43 1.93
CA PHE A 24 -3.99 9.99 1.58
C PHE A 24 -4.15 11.31 0.84
N THR A 25 -3.11 12.15 0.90
CA THR A 25 -3.13 13.49 0.28
C THR A 25 -2.04 13.61 -0.77
N THR A 26 -2.39 14.18 -1.93
CA THR A 26 -1.46 14.46 -3.04
C THR A 26 -1.63 15.89 -3.54
N LYS A 27 -0.66 16.39 -4.31
CA LYS A 27 -0.69 17.70 -4.97
C LYS A 27 -1.66 17.69 -6.14
N ASP A 28 -1.67 16.61 -6.91
CA ASP A 28 -2.49 16.43 -8.10
C ASP A 28 -2.91 14.96 -8.32
N ASP A 29 -3.74 14.74 -9.33
CA ASP A 29 -4.27 13.42 -9.71
C ASP A 29 -3.18 12.49 -10.27
N GLY A 30 -2.13 13.05 -10.86
CA GLY A 30 -0.99 12.29 -11.39
C GLY A 30 -0.18 11.66 -10.27
N GLU A 31 0.13 12.42 -9.23
CA GLU A 31 0.79 11.93 -8.02
C GLU A 31 -0.07 10.88 -7.29
N ALA A 32 -1.40 11.07 -7.25
CA ALA A 32 -2.31 10.07 -6.68
C ALA A 32 -2.27 8.75 -7.45
N LYS A 33 -2.31 8.83 -8.79
CA LYS A 33 -2.19 7.66 -9.64
C LYS A 33 -0.85 6.93 -9.45
N LEU A 34 0.25 7.68 -9.40
CA LEU A 34 1.58 7.11 -9.16
C LEU A 34 1.65 6.38 -7.83
N PHE A 35 1.18 7.00 -6.74
CA PHE A 35 1.14 6.35 -5.42
C PHE A 35 0.37 5.02 -5.45
N ILE A 36 -0.78 4.99 -6.12
CA ILE A 36 -1.61 3.77 -6.22
C ILE A 36 -0.95 2.71 -7.09
N ASP A 37 -0.43 3.09 -8.26
CA ASP A 37 0.25 2.16 -9.16
C ASP A 37 1.43 1.49 -8.47
N GLU A 38 2.20 2.25 -7.69
CA GLU A 38 3.32 1.75 -6.89
C GLU A 38 2.91 0.84 -5.75
N LEU A 39 1.86 1.22 -5.02
CA LEU A 39 1.29 0.40 -3.96
C LEU A 39 0.84 -0.96 -4.52
N ILE A 40 0.15 -0.96 -5.67
CA ILE A 40 -0.30 -2.15 -6.38
C ILE A 40 0.86 -2.98 -6.92
N ALA A 41 1.90 -2.35 -7.44
CA ALA A 41 3.12 -3.04 -7.87
C ALA A 41 3.79 -3.74 -6.67
N GLY A 42 3.90 -3.05 -5.53
CA GLY A 42 4.39 -3.62 -4.27
C GLY A 42 3.61 -4.85 -3.81
N PHE A 43 2.29 -4.81 -3.90
CA PHE A 43 1.42 -5.96 -3.64
C PHE A 43 1.68 -7.13 -4.61
N LYS A 44 1.75 -6.86 -5.91
CA LYS A 44 2.03 -7.88 -6.92
C LYS A 44 3.38 -8.57 -6.70
N ARG A 45 4.42 -7.80 -6.35
CA ARG A 45 5.76 -8.35 -6.02
C ARG A 45 5.72 -9.30 -4.82
N ARG A 46 4.84 -9.05 -3.85
CA ARG A 46 4.61 -9.94 -2.69
C ARG A 46 3.77 -11.17 -3.03
N GLY A 47 3.22 -11.27 -4.24
CA GLY A 47 2.43 -12.42 -4.68
C GLY A 47 1.03 -12.49 -4.08
N VAL A 48 0.51 -11.39 -3.52
CA VAL A 48 -0.87 -11.33 -3.03
C VAL A 48 -1.84 -11.16 -4.21
N ILE A 49 -3.06 -11.68 -4.06
CA ILE A 49 -4.13 -11.49 -5.05
C ILE A 49 -4.93 -10.25 -4.65
N ILE A 50 -5.08 -9.29 -5.55
CA ILE A 50 -5.93 -8.12 -5.33
C ILE A 50 -7.37 -8.48 -5.69
N LEU A 51 -8.26 -8.45 -4.70
CA LEU A 51 -9.70 -8.72 -4.84
C LEU A 51 -10.49 -7.44 -5.12
N LEU A 52 -10.06 -6.33 -4.53
CA LEU A 52 -10.63 -4.99 -4.73
C LEU A 52 -9.51 -3.97 -4.69
N SER A 53 -9.54 -3.02 -5.61
CA SER A 53 -8.70 -1.82 -5.59
C SER A 53 -9.53 -0.68 -6.15
N SER A 54 -9.96 0.21 -5.27
CA SER A 54 -10.63 1.44 -5.64
C SER A 54 -10.02 2.59 -4.87
N TYR A 55 -9.81 3.72 -5.54
CA TYR A 55 -9.49 4.97 -4.89
C TYR A 55 -10.25 6.09 -5.59
N TYR A 56 -10.68 7.09 -4.83
CA TYR A 56 -11.41 8.23 -5.36
C TYR A 56 -11.17 9.47 -4.51
N ARG A 57 -11.26 10.63 -5.16
CA ARG A 57 -11.08 11.93 -4.54
C ARG A 57 -12.28 12.22 -3.63
N ILE A 58 -12.03 12.70 -2.41
CA ILE A 58 -13.07 12.93 -1.40
C ILE A 58 -13.17 14.39 -0.94
N ASP A 59 -12.25 15.27 -1.35
CA ASP A 59 -12.30 16.69 -0.96
C ASP A 59 -13.06 17.59 -1.97
N ASN A 60 -13.68 17.01 -2.99
CA ASN A 60 -14.46 17.72 -4.00
C ASN A 60 -15.95 17.89 -3.65
N ASP A 61 -16.46 17.14 -2.67
CA ASP A 61 -17.85 17.16 -2.21
C ASP A 61 -17.90 16.90 -0.69
N LEU A 62 -18.61 17.75 0.06
CA LEU A 62 -18.63 17.69 1.52
C LEU A 62 -19.36 16.44 2.04
N GLU A 63 -20.49 16.09 1.44
CA GLU A 63 -21.27 14.91 1.85
C GLU A 63 -20.49 13.63 1.56
N LEU A 64 -19.85 13.56 0.38
CA LEU A 64 -18.96 12.46 0.03
C LEU A 64 -17.81 12.34 1.02
N ARG A 65 -17.20 13.47 1.42
CA ARG A 65 -16.11 13.50 2.39
C ARG A 65 -16.55 12.91 3.72
N GLU A 66 -17.64 13.43 4.28
CA GLU A 66 -18.17 12.99 5.58
C GLU A 66 -18.47 11.49 5.58
N ARG A 67 -19.20 11.00 4.57
CA ARG A 67 -19.52 9.56 4.43
C ARG A 67 -18.28 8.68 4.22
N SER A 68 -17.28 9.19 3.50
CA SER A 68 -16.01 8.48 3.32
C SER A 68 -15.22 8.39 4.62
N TYR A 69 -15.26 9.43 5.45
CA TYR A 69 -14.66 9.42 6.79
C TYR A 69 -15.39 8.46 7.74
N GLU A 70 -16.72 8.44 7.74
CA GLU A 70 -17.51 7.47 8.52
C GLU A 70 -17.13 6.03 8.16
N TYR A 71 -17.04 5.73 6.87
CA TYR A 71 -16.61 4.43 6.37
C TYR A 71 -15.19 4.08 6.80
N TYR A 72 -14.25 5.02 6.65
CA TYR A 72 -12.87 4.85 7.11
C TYR A 72 -12.80 4.56 8.62
N GLN A 73 -13.49 5.32 9.46
CA GLN A 73 -13.51 5.08 10.91
C GLN A 73 -14.11 3.71 11.26
N PHE A 74 -15.23 3.34 10.61
CA PHE A 74 -15.84 2.02 10.77
C PHE A 74 -14.86 0.88 10.47
N CYS A 75 -14.06 1.01 9.42
CA CYS A 75 -13.03 0.03 9.05
C CYS A 75 -11.86 0.04 10.03
N LYS A 76 -11.41 1.22 10.45
CA LYS A 76 -10.31 1.40 11.40
C LYS A 76 -10.61 0.79 12.77
N GLU A 77 -11.83 0.94 13.29
CA GLU A 77 -12.27 0.30 14.54
C GLU A 77 -12.22 -1.23 14.49
N ARG A 78 -12.24 -1.81 13.29
CA ARG A 78 -12.19 -3.26 13.04
C ARG A 78 -10.81 -3.73 12.60
N ALA A 79 -9.82 -2.84 12.54
CA ALA A 79 -8.47 -3.21 12.21
C ALA A 79 -7.89 -4.11 13.30
N THR A 80 -7.21 -5.17 12.89
CA THR A 80 -6.59 -6.15 13.78
C THR A 80 -5.08 -6.23 13.63
N ALA A 81 -4.52 -5.54 12.62
CA ALA A 81 -3.09 -5.45 12.36
C ALA A 81 -2.75 -4.14 11.62
N SER A 82 -1.51 -3.98 11.17
CA SER A 82 -1.08 -2.84 10.35
C SER A 82 -0.09 -3.24 9.24
N ILE A 83 -0.10 -2.45 8.17
CA ILE A 83 0.82 -2.54 7.02
C ILE A 83 1.83 -1.40 7.14
N GLN A 84 3.12 -1.71 7.08
CA GLN A 84 4.14 -0.68 6.95
C GLN A 84 4.46 -0.45 5.48
N VAL A 85 4.44 0.80 5.04
CA VAL A 85 4.93 1.19 3.70
C VAL A 85 6.27 1.88 3.88
N GLU A 86 7.32 1.27 3.32
CA GLU A 86 8.67 1.79 3.28
C GLU A 86 8.95 2.36 1.90
N GLN A 87 9.34 3.63 1.84
CA GLN A 87 9.69 4.30 0.61
C GLN A 87 11.18 4.18 0.33
N PHE A 88 11.53 3.80 -0.89
CA PHE A 88 12.88 3.70 -1.39
C PHE A 88 13.04 4.61 -2.60
N VAL A 89 13.90 5.62 -2.51
CA VAL A 89 14.19 6.51 -3.63
C VAL A 89 15.37 5.96 -4.44
N LEU A 90 15.16 5.70 -5.73
CA LEU A 90 16.12 5.12 -6.67
C LEU A 90 16.16 5.89 -7.98
N ASP A 91 17.32 6.02 -8.63
CA ASP A 91 17.41 6.60 -9.98
C ASP A 91 16.82 5.64 -11.03
N ASN A 92 15.70 5.99 -11.68
CA ASN A 92 15.04 5.15 -12.72
C ASN A 92 14.79 3.68 -12.31
N PRO A 93 13.96 3.40 -11.28
CA PRO A 93 13.63 2.04 -10.89
C PRO A 93 12.69 1.37 -11.90
N ASP A 94 12.88 0.07 -12.13
CA ASP A 94 11.90 -0.78 -12.80
C ASP A 94 10.84 -1.20 -11.77
N GLN A 95 9.61 -0.76 -11.99
CA GLN A 95 8.49 -0.98 -11.07
C GLN A 95 7.95 -2.41 -11.06
N ASN A 96 8.40 -3.23 -12.00
CA ASN A 96 8.06 -4.65 -12.01
C ASN A 96 9.01 -5.48 -11.14
N LYS A 97 10.09 -4.89 -10.65
CA LYS A 97 11.16 -5.55 -9.89
C LYS A 97 11.15 -5.09 -8.43
N SER A 98 11.59 -5.97 -7.54
CA SER A 98 11.87 -5.67 -6.14
C SER A 98 13.01 -4.66 -6.01
N LEU A 99 13.16 -4.09 -4.81
CA LEU A 99 14.33 -3.28 -4.47
C LEU A 99 15.64 -4.02 -4.75
N VAL A 100 15.73 -5.29 -4.32
CA VAL A 100 16.94 -6.10 -4.47
C VAL A 100 17.27 -6.30 -5.94
N GLU A 101 16.30 -6.68 -6.76
CA GLU A 101 16.50 -6.84 -8.21
C GLU A 101 16.96 -5.52 -8.87
N ASN A 102 16.33 -4.40 -8.52
CA ASN A 102 16.73 -3.07 -9.00
C ASN A 102 18.17 -2.71 -8.60
N LEU A 103 18.58 -2.99 -7.37
CA LEU A 103 19.92 -2.70 -6.86
C LEU A 103 20.97 -3.62 -7.51
N THR A 104 20.66 -4.91 -7.65
CA THR A 104 21.54 -5.90 -8.27
C THR A 104 21.82 -5.56 -9.73
N GLU A 105 20.80 -5.17 -10.50
CA GLU A 105 21.00 -4.77 -11.90
C GLU A 105 21.86 -3.52 -12.05
N LYS A 106 21.68 -2.52 -11.19
CA LYS A 106 22.52 -1.31 -11.19
C LYS A 106 23.98 -1.63 -10.87
N LEU A 107 24.20 -2.51 -9.89
CA LEU A 107 25.54 -2.98 -9.52
C LEU A 107 26.22 -3.69 -10.70
N PHE A 108 25.54 -4.61 -11.37
CA PHE A 108 26.08 -5.27 -12.56
C PHE A 108 26.24 -4.34 -13.78
N ALA A 109 25.44 -3.29 -13.88
CA ALA A 109 25.57 -2.26 -14.91
C ALA A 109 26.68 -1.22 -14.61
N GLY A 110 27.43 -1.35 -13.50
CA GLY A 110 28.44 -0.38 -13.08
C GLY A 110 27.88 0.99 -12.72
N LYS A 111 26.57 1.08 -12.42
CA LYS A 111 25.90 2.33 -12.03
C LYS A 111 25.93 2.47 -10.52
N ASN A 112 26.06 3.70 -10.02
CA ASN A 112 25.92 3.99 -8.60
C ASN A 112 24.50 3.63 -8.12
N SER A 113 24.40 2.77 -7.11
CA SER A 113 23.15 2.42 -6.44
C SER A 113 23.05 3.18 -5.12
N THR A 114 22.25 4.25 -5.08
CA THR A 114 21.87 4.89 -3.82
C THR A 114 20.39 4.66 -3.58
N ALA A 115 20.05 4.04 -2.45
CA ALA A 115 18.69 3.90 -1.96
C ALA A 115 18.57 4.72 -0.67
N ARG A 116 17.58 5.61 -0.59
CA ARG A 116 17.21 6.28 0.66
C ARG A 116 15.92 5.67 1.16
N ILE A 117 15.92 5.23 2.42
CA ILE A 117 14.78 4.57 3.07
C ILE A 117 14.04 5.58 3.94
N GLY A 118 12.73 5.70 3.75
CA GLY A 118 11.82 6.44 4.62
C GLY A 118 10.72 5.53 5.15
N LYS A 119 10.51 5.53 6.47
CA LYS A 119 9.30 4.93 7.08
C LYS A 119 8.22 6.01 7.14
N GLU A 120 7.31 6.00 6.18
CA GLU A 120 6.31 7.06 6.07
C GLU A 120 4.93 6.65 6.57
N TYR A 121 4.49 5.43 6.27
CA TYR A 121 3.11 5.04 6.55
C TYR A 121 3.02 3.74 7.34
N ASN A 122 2.26 3.78 8.43
CA ASN A 122 1.82 2.59 9.17
C ASN A 122 0.30 2.57 9.16
N ILE A 123 -0.27 1.70 8.33
CA ILE A 123 -1.67 1.80 7.93
C ILE A 123 -2.47 0.65 8.54
N PRO A 124 -3.50 0.93 9.36
CA PRO A 124 -4.27 -0.09 10.03
C PRO A 124 -5.07 -0.93 9.03
N VAL A 125 -5.12 -2.24 9.26
CA VAL A 125 -5.84 -3.19 8.42
C VAL A 125 -6.62 -4.22 9.22
N ARG A 126 -7.75 -4.63 8.64
CA ARG A 126 -8.54 -5.74 9.14
C ARG A 126 -8.07 -7.03 8.47
N VAL A 127 -7.67 -8.02 9.27
CA VAL A 127 -7.22 -9.32 8.78
C VAL A 127 -8.22 -10.40 9.20
N LEU A 128 -8.69 -11.17 8.23
CA LEU A 128 -9.67 -12.23 8.40
C LEU A 128 -9.10 -13.57 7.94
N ASP A 129 -9.37 -14.64 8.68
CA ASP A 129 -9.09 -15.98 8.21
C ASP A 129 -9.97 -16.28 6.98
N LYS A 130 -9.37 -16.78 5.91
CA LYS A 130 -10.05 -16.97 4.63
C LYS A 130 -11.20 -17.98 4.71
N LYS A 131 -11.08 -19.00 5.56
CA LYS A 131 -12.03 -20.11 5.65
C LYS A 131 -13.19 -19.79 6.59
N THR A 132 -12.88 -19.33 7.79
CA THR A 132 -13.83 -19.08 8.88
C THR A 132 -14.39 -17.67 8.87
N ARG A 133 -13.70 -16.71 8.21
CA ARG A 133 -14.02 -15.28 8.22
C ARG A 133 -13.94 -14.62 9.60
N ASN A 134 -13.36 -15.33 10.57
CA ASN A 134 -13.11 -14.80 11.89
C ASN A 134 -11.93 -13.83 11.85
N PRO A 135 -11.94 -12.76 12.67
CA PRO A 135 -10.79 -11.88 12.83
C PRO A 135 -9.56 -12.66 13.31
N ILE A 136 -8.41 -12.37 12.71
CA ILE A 136 -7.11 -12.83 13.22
C ILE A 136 -6.56 -11.69 14.09
N THR A 137 -6.35 -11.95 15.39
CA THR A 137 -5.90 -10.97 16.39
C THR A 137 -4.58 -11.42 17.04
N GLY A 138 -3.59 -10.54 17.15
CA GLY A 138 -2.28 -10.78 17.80
C GLY A 138 -1.26 -9.71 17.41
N GLU A 139 -0.06 -9.68 18.02
CA GLU A 139 1.07 -8.80 17.62
C GLU A 139 1.65 -9.24 16.27
N PHE A 140 0.88 -9.07 15.21
CA PHE A 140 1.33 -9.36 13.85
C PHE A 140 1.63 -8.05 13.15
N TYR A 141 2.92 -7.73 13.08
CA TYR A 141 3.44 -6.88 12.03
C TYR A 141 3.14 -7.58 10.70
N TYR A 142 2.13 -7.11 9.97
CA TYR A 142 1.48 -7.98 8.97
C TYR A 142 2.24 -8.00 7.63
N PHE A 143 2.76 -6.86 7.14
CA PHE A 143 3.83 -6.85 6.13
C PHE A 143 4.41 -5.46 5.87
N THR A 144 5.63 -5.43 5.31
CA THR A 144 6.23 -4.25 4.68
C THR A 144 5.95 -4.26 3.16
N ILE A 145 5.57 -3.10 2.61
CA ILE A 145 5.58 -2.78 1.17
C ILE A 145 6.76 -1.88 0.86
N GLU A 146 7.55 -2.27 -0.12
CA GLU A 146 8.54 -1.39 -0.75
C GLU A 146 7.83 -0.52 -1.79
N HIS A 147 7.89 0.80 -1.62
CA HIS A 147 7.43 1.79 -2.59
C HIS A 147 8.67 2.38 -3.27
N LEU A 148 8.90 2.05 -4.55
CA LEU A 148 10.09 2.47 -5.28
C LEU A 148 9.81 3.79 -6.00
N ILE A 149 10.35 4.90 -5.50
CA ILE A 149 10.11 6.22 -6.06
C ILE A 149 11.27 6.58 -6.99
N PRO A 150 11.01 6.95 -8.26
CA PRO A 150 12.05 7.47 -9.14
C PRO A 150 12.63 8.76 -8.56
N LYS A 151 13.96 8.87 -8.53
CA LYS A 151 14.62 10.15 -8.29
C LYS A 151 14.43 11.04 -9.53
N GLY A 152 13.70 12.14 -9.35
CA GLY A 152 13.61 13.23 -10.34
C GLY A 152 14.88 14.06 -10.41
#